data_AF-A0A2U1MJD0-F1
#
_entry.id   AF-A0A2U1MJD0-F1
#
_cell.length_a   1.000
_cell.length_b   1.000
_cell.length_c   1.000
_cell.angle_alpha   90.00
_cell.angle_beta   90.00
_cell.angle_gamma   90.00
#
_symmetry.space_group_name_H-M   'P 1'
#
loop_
_entity.id
_entity.type
_entity.pdbx_description
1 polymer ?
#
loop_
_entity_poly.entity_id
_entity_poly.type
_entity_poly.pdbx_seq_one_letter_code
_entity_poly.pdbx_strand_id
1 'polypeptide(L)'
;MTNTDMSLSRESELVFQQLQEVQSSFYDLHLKKSPLVYRKLLEVLEAHFMGIPVSCLHILGNYYQLKFYKPLDYKSLGVKDIKQLVDEMVNKGMALYFKGRESKEKCLISARMVEIRQKVFLKNEVEKLLNRHGGKIEFESFEDLYKDQFEFKDQFKSFDYDFFALTDLDHLCQVLKDILVVEVANPSGAKVIKAVEVANPSGAKVLKPAVMFKIYNLRKRKRNE
;
A
#
# COMPACT_ATOMS: atom_id res chain seq x y z
N MET A 1 15.29 24.76 20.07
CA MET A 1 14.85 23.47 19.49
C MET A 1 13.37 23.58 19.20
N THR A 2 13.04 23.68 17.92
CA THR A 2 11.75 24.17 17.40
C THR A 2 10.78 23.01 17.16
N ASN A 3 9.48 23.26 17.35
CA ASN A 3 8.36 22.32 17.23
C ASN A 3 8.35 21.41 15.98
N THR A 4 9.14 21.73 14.96
CA THR A 4 9.31 20.96 13.72
C THR A 4 10.03 19.61 13.92
N ASP A 5 10.98 19.51 14.85
CA ASP A 5 11.70 18.25 15.11
C ASP A 5 10.82 17.21 15.82
N MET A 6 9.88 17.67 16.66
CA MET A 6 8.97 16.79 17.38
C MET A 6 7.85 16.23 16.49
N SER A 7 7.43 16.95 15.44
CA SER A 7 6.40 16.47 14.50
C SER A 7 6.90 15.37 13.58
N LEU A 8 8.11 15.52 13.03
CA LEU A 8 8.75 14.49 12.17
C LEU A 8 9.05 13.20 12.94
N SER A 9 9.42 13.33 14.22
CA SER A 9 9.65 12.19 15.12
C SER A 9 8.37 11.37 15.35
N ARG A 10 7.23 12.04 15.60
CA ARG A 10 5.94 11.35 15.83
C ARG A 10 5.36 10.68 14.58
N GLU A 11 5.51 11.29 13.40
CA GLU A 11 5.08 10.67 12.15
C GLU A 11 5.87 9.38 11.86
N SER A 12 7.18 9.45 12.04
CA SER A 12 8.07 8.31 11.83
C SER A 12 7.76 7.17 12.81
N GLU A 13 7.43 7.50 14.05
CA GLU A 13 7.08 6.53 15.10
C GLU A 13 5.74 5.83 14.82
N LEU A 14 4.72 6.55 14.34
CA LEU A 14 3.43 5.98 13.94
C LEU A 14 3.56 5.05 12.73
N VAL A 15 4.29 5.46 11.69
CA VAL A 15 4.56 4.61 10.52
C VAL A 15 5.32 3.35 10.95
N PHE A 16 6.30 3.50 11.85
CA PHE A 16 7.05 2.38 12.39
C PHE A 16 6.17 1.40 13.17
N GLN A 17 5.26 1.90 14.02
CA GLN A 17 4.30 1.05 14.75
C GLN A 17 3.38 0.29 13.78
N GLN A 18 2.83 0.95 12.76
CA GLN A 18 1.99 0.29 11.76
C GLN A 18 2.75 -0.77 10.95
N LEU A 19 4.01 -0.50 10.60
CA LEU A 19 4.88 -1.49 9.97
C LEU A 19 5.12 -2.71 10.87
N GLN A 20 5.32 -2.49 12.18
CA GLN A 20 5.48 -3.57 13.15
C GLN A 20 4.19 -4.38 13.32
N GLU A 21 3.01 -3.74 13.32
CA GLU A 21 1.72 -4.43 13.40
C GLU A 21 1.49 -5.34 12.19
N VAL A 22 1.71 -4.82 10.98
CA VAL A 22 1.61 -5.62 9.74
C VAL A 22 2.64 -6.76 9.73
N GLN A 23 3.85 -6.49 10.24
CA GLN A 23 4.84 -7.54 10.37
C GLN A 23 4.36 -8.63 11.35
N SER A 24 3.92 -8.25 12.55
CA SER A 24 3.47 -9.22 13.56
C SER A 24 2.31 -10.08 13.05
N SER A 25 1.27 -9.45 12.49
CA SER A 25 0.09 -10.16 11.98
C SER A 25 0.46 -11.15 10.87
N PHE A 26 1.31 -10.74 9.94
CA PHE A 26 1.75 -11.60 8.84
C PHE A 26 2.60 -12.78 9.32
N TYR A 27 3.51 -12.55 10.28
CA TYR A 27 4.32 -13.62 10.86
C TYR A 27 3.48 -14.65 11.61
N ASP A 28 2.51 -14.20 12.40
CA ASP A 28 1.62 -15.07 13.16
C ASP A 28 0.70 -15.89 12.24
N LEU A 29 0.14 -15.26 11.20
CA LEU A 29 -0.80 -15.90 10.29
C LEU A 29 -0.11 -16.88 9.33
N HIS A 30 1.05 -16.51 8.78
CA HIS A 30 1.65 -17.24 7.67
C HIS A 30 2.98 -17.91 7.98
N LEU A 31 3.81 -17.42 8.90
CA LEU A 31 5.22 -17.87 9.01
C LEU A 31 5.50 -18.80 10.18
N LYS A 32 4.73 -18.72 11.27
CA LYS A 32 4.96 -19.49 12.50
C LYS A 32 4.97 -21.01 12.31
N LYS A 33 4.16 -21.52 11.37
CA LYS A 33 4.02 -22.97 11.08
C LYS A 33 4.54 -23.37 9.70
N SER A 34 5.12 -22.44 8.96
CA SER A 34 5.48 -22.70 7.57
C SER A 34 6.92 -23.19 7.43
N PRO A 35 7.18 -24.16 6.51
CA PRO A 35 8.52 -24.58 6.16
C PRO A 35 9.44 -23.39 5.90
N LEU A 36 10.70 -23.49 6.36
CA LEU A 36 11.71 -22.44 6.23
C LEU A 36 11.90 -21.97 4.78
N VAL A 37 11.65 -22.85 3.81
CA VAL A 37 11.75 -22.53 2.39
C VAL A 37 10.81 -21.40 1.96
N TYR A 38 9.58 -21.34 2.48
CA TYR A 38 8.61 -20.31 2.10
C TYR A 38 9.01 -18.96 2.66
N ARG A 39 9.54 -18.92 3.89
CA ARG A 39 10.10 -17.69 4.48
C ARG A 39 11.23 -17.13 3.62
N LYS A 40 12.16 -18.00 3.24
CA LYS A 40 13.28 -17.65 2.37
C LYS A 40 12.85 -17.21 0.97
N LEU A 41 11.80 -17.80 0.41
CA LEU A 41 11.22 -17.37 -0.86
C LEU A 41 10.54 -16.01 -0.75
N LEU A 42 9.85 -15.74 0.36
CA LEU A 42 9.29 -14.41 0.63
C LEU A 42 10.39 -13.36 0.73
N GLU A 43 11.51 -13.64 1.40
CA GLU A 43 12.65 -12.71 1.43
C GLU A 43 13.24 -12.41 0.05
N VAL A 44 13.13 -13.33 -0.91
CA VAL A 44 13.56 -13.10 -2.29
C VAL A 44 12.50 -12.30 -3.05
N LEU A 45 11.22 -12.63 -2.86
CA LEU A 45 10.10 -11.94 -3.48
C LEU A 45 10.00 -10.50 -3.00
N GLU A 46 10.24 -10.24 -1.72
CA GLU A 46 10.23 -8.89 -1.12
C GLU A 46 11.38 -8.00 -1.62
N ALA A 47 12.48 -8.59 -2.11
CA ALA A 47 13.52 -7.84 -2.80
C ALA A 47 13.06 -7.33 -4.18
N HIS A 48 12.00 -7.92 -4.74
CA HIS A 48 11.38 -7.49 -5.99
C HIS A 48 10.18 -6.63 -5.66
N PHE A 49 10.47 -5.36 -5.40
CA PHE A 49 9.48 -4.42 -4.91
C PHE A 49 8.22 -4.40 -5.79
N MET A 50 8.32 -4.22 -7.10
CA MET A 50 7.15 -4.19 -8.01
C MET A 50 6.52 -5.57 -8.30
N GLY A 51 7.02 -6.64 -7.66
CA GLY A 51 6.67 -8.01 -7.97
C GLY A 51 7.49 -8.58 -9.14
N ILE A 52 7.32 -9.89 -9.35
CA ILE A 52 7.99 -10.64 -10.42
C ILE A 52 6.94 -11.03 -11.46
N PRO A 53 7.12 -10.68 -12.75
CA PRO A 53 6.24 -11.16 -13.81
C PRO A 53 6.08 -12.67 -13.81
N VAL A 54 4.87 -13.16 -14.08
CA VAL A 54 4.61 -14.62 -14.11
C VAL A 54 5.44 -15.34 -15.19
N SER A 55 5.75 -14.64 -16.29
CA SER A 55 6.69 -15.09 -17.33
C SER A 55 8.11 -15.33 -16.78
N CYS A 56 8.46 -14.64 -15.70
CA CYS A 56 9.78 -14.61 -15.08
C CYS A 56 9.87 -15.39 -13.76
N LEU A 57 8.90 -16.25 -13.42
CA LEU A 57 8.94 -17.00 -12.14
C LEU A 57 10.19 -17.87 -11.96
N HIS A 58 10.81 -18.33 -13.05
CA HIS A 58 12.08 -19.07 -12.99
C HIS A 58 13.21 -18.27 -12.30
N ILE A 59 13.15 -16.94 -12.37
CA ILE A 59 14.10 -16.03 -11.72
C ILE A 59 14.04 -16.16 -10.18
N LEU A 60 12.88 -16.50 -9.61
CA LEU A 60 12.72 -16.70 -8.16
C LEU A 60 13.61 -17.85 -7.66
N GLY A 61 13.69 -18.95 -8.43
CA GLY A 61 14.59 -20.07 -8.12
C GLY A 61 16.07 -19.68 -8.22
N ASN A 62 16.43 -18.90 -9.25
CA ASN A 62 17.80 -18.41 -9.43
C ASN A 62 18.23 -17.50 -8.27
N TYR A 63 17.41 -16.53 -7.87
CA TYR A 63 17.72 -15.67 -6.74
C TYR A 63 17.74 -16.40 -5.41
N TYR A 64 16.87 -17.39 -5.22
CA TYR A 64 16.94 -18.27 -4.04
C TYR A 64 18.31 -18.97 -3.98
N GLN A 65 18.76 -19.54 -5.10
CA GLN A 65 20.06 -20.20 -5.17
C GLN A 65 21.22 -19.25 -4.89
N LEU A 66 21.20 -18.05 -5.47
CA LEU A 66 22.23 -17.03 -5.25
C LEU A 66 22.26 -16.56 -3.78
N LYS A 67 21.09 -16.34 -3.18
CA LYS A 67 20.99 -15.81 -1.80
C LYS A 67 21.33 -16.84 -0.73
N PHE A 68 20.97 -18.11 -0.95
CA PHE A 68 21.12 -19.17 0.06
C PHE A 68 22.14 -20.26 -0.30
N TYR A 69 22.88 -20.07 -1.40
CA TYR A 69 23.92 -20.97 -1.91
C TYR A 69 23.45 -22.42 -2.08
N LYS A 70 22.16 -22.62 -2.40
CA LYS A 70 21.58 -23.94 -2.65
C LYS A 70 20.33 -23.86 -3.54
N PRO A 71 20.12 -24.80 -4.47
CA PRO A 71 18.92 -24.81 -5.30
C PRO A 71 17.67 -25.15 -4.48
N LEU A 72 16.50 -24.82 -5.04
CA LEU A 72 15.22 -25.31 -4.52
C LEU A 72 15.11 -26.81 -4.78
N ASP A 73 14.86 -27.58 -3.73
CA ASP A 73 14.55 -28.99 -3.83
C ASP A 73 13.03 -29.17 -3.88
N TYR A 74 12.46 -29.11 -5.07
CA TYR A 74 11.02 -29.25 -5.28
C TYR A 74 10.48 -30.59 -4.75
N LYS A 75 11.27 -31.66 -4.81
CA LYS A 75 10.85 -33.00 -4.39
C LYS A 75 10.63 -33.07 -2.88
N SER A 76 11.52 -32.50 -2.06
CA SER A 76 11.31 -32.46 -0.60
C SER A 76 10.15 -31.56 -0.18
N LEU A 77 9.72 -30.65 -1.05
CA LEU A 77 8.53 -29.80 -0.85
C LEU A 77 7.24 -30.44 -1.36
N GLY A 78 7.32 -31.59 -2.05
CA GLY A 78 6.15 -32.26 -2.62
C GLY A 78 5.57 -31.58 -3.87
N VAL A 79 6.32 -30.66 -4.49
CA VAL A 79 5.90 -29.92 -5.70
C VAL A 79 6.75 -30.32 -6.90
N LYS A 80 6.23 -30.12 -8.12
CA LYS A 80 6.94 -30.50 -9.36
C LYS A 80 7.88 -29.41 -9.86
N ASP A 81 7.52 -28.14 -9.67
CA ASP A 81 8.24 -26.99 -10.21
C ASP A 81 7.95 -25.70 -9.42
N ILE A 82 8.55 -24.59 -9.86
CA ILE A 82 8.37 -23.27 -9.27
C ILE A 82 6.93 -22.75 -9.37
N LYS A 83 6.17 -23.15 -10.41
CA LYS A 83 4.79 -22.68 -10.59
C LYS A 83 3.90 -23.27 -9.49
N GLN A 84 3.98 -24.58 -9.28
CA GLN A 84 3.25 -25.25 -8.20
C GLN A 84 3.66 -24.70 -6.82
N LEU A 85 4.95 -24.44 -6.61
CA LEU A 85 5.41 -23.86 -5.36
C LEU A 85 4.82 -22.47 -5.10
N VAL A 86 4.75 -21.64 -6.13
CA VAL A 86 4.14 -20.32 -6.06
C VAL A 86 2.63 -20.42 -5.86
N ASP A 87 1.94 -21.33 -6.55
CA ASP A 87 0.50 -21.56 -6.36
C ASP A 87 0.21 -21.97 -4.92
N GLU A 88 1.04 -22.80 -4.30
CA GLU A 88 0.93 -23.11 -2.87
C GLU A 88 1.13 -21.89 -1.98
N MET A 89 2.10 -21.02 -2.28
CA MET A 89 2.29 -19.77 -1.54
C MET A 89 1.07 -18.85 -1.65
N VAL A 90 0.46 -18.78 -2.83
CA VAL A 90 -0.76 -18.01 -3.08
C VAL A 90 -1.94 -18.60 -2.31
N ASN A 91 -2.13 -19.92 -2.36
CA ASN A 91 -3.18 -20.63 -1.62
C ASN A 91 -3.04 -20.48 -0.11
N LYS A 92 -1.82 -20.31 0.40
CA LYS A 92 -1.53 -20.03 1.82
C LYS A 92 -1.64 -18.54 2.18
N GLY A 93 -2.00 -17.68 1.23
CA GLY A 93 -2.10 -16.22 1.42
C GLY A 93 -0.76 -15.52 1.62
N MET A 94 0.37 -16.17 1.32
CA MET A 94 1.71 -15.58 1.49
C MET A 94 2.08 -14.65 0.35
N ALA A 95 1.57 -14.96 -0.84
CA ALA A 95 1.76 -14.19 -2.06
C ALA A 95 0.41 -14.03 -2.74
N LEU A 96 0.34 -13.10 -3.68
CA LEU A 96 -0.83 -12.93 -4.53
C LEU A 96 -0.40 -12.61 -5.94
N TYR A 97 -1.26 -12.98 -6.89
CA TYR A 97 -1.15 -12.49 -8.24
C TYR A 97 -1.92 -11.19 -8.37
N PHE A 98 -1.28 -10.18 -8.95
CA PHE A 98 -1.97 -8.98 -9.39
C PHE A 98 -1.73 -8.78 -10.89
N LYS A 99 -2.69 -8.16 -11.56
CA LYS A 99 -2.52 -7.76 -12.96
C LYS A 99 -2.50 -6.24 -12.97
N GLY A 100 -1.38 -5.65 -13.34
CA GLY A 100 -1.26 -4.21 -13.40
C GLY A 100 -2.27 -3.60 -14.36
N ARG A 101 -2.89 -2.48 -13.97
CA ARG A 101 -3.78 -1.68 -14.81
C ARG A 101 -3.00 -1.14 -16.00
N GLU A 102 -1.80 -0.61 -15.77
CA GLU A 102 -0.97 0.02 -16.79
C GLU A 102 -0.17 -1.00 -17.60
N SER A 103 0.56 -1.86 -16.90
CA SER A 103 1.43 -2.86 -17.52
C SER A 103 0.64 -3.98 -18.23
N LYS A 104 -0.61 -4.25 -17.80
CA LYS A 104 -1.42 -5.43 -18.16
C LYS A 104 -0.73 -6.77 -17.87
N GLU A 105 0.45 -6.74 -17.25
CA GLU A 105 1.26 -7.90 -16.93
C GLU A 105 0.77 -8.51 -15.61
N LYS A 106 0.71 -9.83 -15.56
CA LYS A 106 0.40 -10.56 -14.33
C LYS A 106 1.70 -10.74 -13.56
N CYS A 107 1.77 -10.21 -12.36
CA CYS A 107 2.92 -10.26 -11.48
C CYS A 107 2.59 -11.03 -10.19
N LEU A 108 3.60 -11.69 -9.64
CA LEU A 108 3.58 -12.26 -8.31
C LEU A 108 4.20 -11.26 -7.34
N ILE A 109 3.53 -10.99 -6.22
CA ILE A 109 4.02 -10.13 -5.15
C ILE A 109 3.73 -10.76 -3.79
N SER A 110 4.53 -10.46 -2.77
CA SER A 110 4.23 -10.92 -1.42
C SER A 110 2.99 -10.20 -0.88
N ALA A 111 2.10 -10.94 -0.21
CA ALA A 111 0.90 -10.37 0.38
C ALA A 111 1.25 -9.31 1.44
N ARG A 112 2.33 -9.54 2.19
CA ARG A 112 2.89 -8.58 3.15
C ARG A 112 3.24 -7.23 2.50
N MET A 113 3.90 -7.25 1.34
CA MET A 113 4.28 -6.00 0.66
C MET A 113 3.04 -5.21 0.25
N VAL A 114 2.03 -5.90 -0.30
CA VAL A 114 0.75 -5.27 -0.67
C VAL A 114 0.05 -4.69 0.57
N GLU A 115 0.01 -5.43 1.66
CA GLU A 115 -0.59 -4.97 2.91
C GLU A 115 0.11 -3.74 3.47
N ILE A 116 1.45 -3.70 3.47
CA ILE A 116 2.23 -2.52 3.86
C ILE A 116 1.85 -1.32 2.99
N ARG A 117 1.86 -1.50 1.66
CA ARG A 117 1.52 -0.43 0.71
C ARG A 117 0.13 0.12 0.91
N GLN A 118 -0.86 -0.75 1.10
CA GLN A 118 -2.24 -0.34 1.25
C GLN A 118 -2.53 0.25 2.64
N LYS A 119 -2.09 -0.41 3.71
CA LYS A 119 -2.44 -0.03 5.09
C LYS A 119 -1.58 1.08 5.67
N VAL A 120 -0.33 1.21 5.23
CA VAL A 120 0.62 2.18 5.79
C VAL A 120 0.73 3.40 4.88
N PHE A 121 1.04 3.18 3.59
CA PHE A 121 1.30 4.27 2.66
C PHE A 121 0.00 4.86 2.10
N LEU A 122 -0.75 4.07 1.35
CA LEU A 122 -1.96 4.53 0.66
C LEU A 122 -3.00 5.09 1.63
N LYS A 123 -3.29 4.36 2.71
CA LYS A 123 -4.25 4.79 3.72
C LYS A 123 -3.92 6.18 4.27
N ASN A 124 -2.66 6.41 4.63
CA ASN A 124 -2.21 7.70 5.15
C ASN A 124 -2.32 8.82 4.09
N GLU A 125 -1.97 8.53 2.84
CA GLU A 125 -2.10 9.49 1.73
C GLU A 125 -3.56 9.85 1.47
N VAL A 126 -4.46 8.87 1.43
CA VAL A 126 -5.90 9.08 1.23
C VAL A 126 -6.52 9.82 2.42
N GLU A 127 -6.13 9.52 3.66
CA GLU A 127 -6.56 10.28 4.84
C GLU A 127 -6.11 11.75 4.73
N LYS A 128 -4.85 12.01 4.37
CA LYS A 128 -4.34 13.38 4.17
C LYS A 128 -5.09 14.11 3.06
N LEU A 129 -5.41 13.43 1.96
CA LEU A 129 -6.16 13.99 0.85
C LEU A 129 -7.59 14.35 1.28
N LEU A 130 -8.32 13.41 1.89
CA LEU A 130 -9.68 13.64 2.38
C LEU A 130 -9.74 14.81 3.36
N ASN A 131 -8.80 14.89 4.30
CA ASN A 131 -8.79 15.99 5.28
C ASN A 131 -8.53 17.36 4.64
N ARG A 132 -7.70 17.44 3.60
CA ARG A 132 -7.49 18.68 2.85
C ARG A 132 -8.77 19.14 2.14
N HIS A 133 -9.61 18.21 1.73
CA HIS A 133 -10.85 18.46 0.99
C HIS A 133 -12.11 18.34 1.89
N GLY A 134 -11.99 18.63 3.19
CA GLY A 134 -13.15 18.70 4.09
C GLY A 134 -13.86 17.36 4.31
N GLY A 135 -13.14 16.26 4.12
CA GLY A 135 -13.64 14.88 4.25
C GLY A 135 -14.50 14.41 3.08
N LYS A 136 -14.56 15.14 1.96
CA LYS A 136 -15.40 14.79 0.80
C LYS A 136 -14.69 15.13 -0.50
N ILE A 137 -14.66 14.18 -1.43
CA ILE A 137 -14.05 14.33 -2.76
C ILE A 137 -15.01 13.77 -3.79
N GLU A 138 -15.26 14.52 -4.87
CA GLU A 138 -15.97 13.99 -6.03
C GLU A 138 -15.17 12.83 -6.63
N PHE A 139 -15.85 11.70 -6.90
CA PHE A 139 -15.19 10.47 -7.30
C PHE A 139 -14.31 10.65 -8.55
N GLU A 140 -14.82 11.40 -9.54
CA GLU A 140 -14.11 11.67 -10.79
C GLU A 140 -12.89 12.59 -10.61
N SER A 141 -12.86 13.42 -9.57
CA SER A 141 -11.74 14.32 -9.28
C SER A 141 -10.64 13.69 -8.43
N PHE A 142 -10.82 12.47 -7.93
CA PHE A 142 -9.89 11.88 -6.97
C PHE A 142 -8.45 11.80 -7.51
N GLU A 143 -8.27 11.25 -8.72
CA GLU A 143 -6.93 11.06 -9.29
C GLU A 143 -6.22 12.41 -9.51
N ASP A 144 -6.93 13.42 -10.00
CA ASP A 144 -6.39 14.78 -10.20
C ASP A 144 -6.02 15.45 -8.88
N LEU A 145 -6.87 15.34 -7.85
CA LEU A 145 -6.57 15.93 -6.54
C LEU A 145 -5.41 15.21 -5.84
N TYR A 146 -5.35 13.88 -5.97
CA TYR A 146 -4.23 13.10 -5.46
C TYR A 146 -2.92 13.56 -6.12
N LYS A 147 -2.96 13.69 -7.45
CA LYS A 147 -1.86 14.18 -8.26
C LYS A 147 -1.37 15.54 -7.78
N ASP A 148 -2.27 16.52 -7.66
CA ASP A 148 -1.96 17.87 -7.22
C ASP A 148 -1.39 17.95 -5.80
N GLN A 149 -1.69 16.98 -4.94
CA GLN A 149 -1.23 16.95 -3.56
C GLN A 149 0.11 16.24 -3.39
N PHE A 150 0.33 15.12 -4.07
CA PHE A 150 1.45 14.21 -3.79
C PHE A 150 2.49 14.14 -4.91
N GLU A 151 2.20 14.62 -6.14
CA GLU A 151 3.24 14.71 -7.16
C GLU A 151 4.22 15.84 -6.84
N PHE A 152 5.48 15.45 -6.60
CA PHE A 152 6.60 16.36 -6.73
C PHE A 152 6.84 16.64 -8.20
N LYS A 153 7.07 17.92 -8.54
CA LYS A 153 7.50 18.38 -9.86
C LYS A 153 8.73 17.59 -10.28
N ASP A 154 8.54 16.51 -11.04
CA ASP A 154 9.17 16.31 -12.35
C ASP A 154 9.19 14.84 -12.82
N GLN A 155 8.81 13.80 -12.05
CA GLN A 155 9.10 12.41 -12.51
C GLN A 155 8.11 11.28 -12.22
N PHE A 156 6.92 11.53 -11.68
CA PHE A 156 5.89 10.48 -11.61
C PHE A 156 4.60 10.98 -12.22
N LYS A 157 4.09 10.24 -13.21
CA LYS A 157 2.79 10.47 -13.84
C LYS A 157 1.76 9.67 -13.07
N SER A 158 0.69 10.33 -12.63
CA SER A 158 -0.56 9.76 -12.12
C SER A 158 -0.43 8.89 -10.86
N PHE A 159 -1.57 8.67 -10.20
CA PHE A 159 -1.69 7.71 -9.10
C PHE A 159 -1.31 6.31 -9.60
N ASP A 160 -0.29 5.69 -8.98
CA ASP A 160 0.22 4.38 -9.39
C ASP A 160 -0.60 3.24 -8.77
N TYR A 161 -1.62 2.78 -9.51
CA TYR A 161 -2.44 1.64 -9.10
C TYR A 161 -1.64 0.35 -8.99
N ASP A 162 -0.65 0.14 -9.86
CA ASP A 162 0.15 -1.08 -9.93
C ASP A 162 1.03 -1.22 -8.68
N PHE A 163 1.60 -0.12 -8.19
CA PHE A 163 2.32 -0.07 -6.92
C PHE A 163 1.46 -0.59 -5.77
N PHE A 164 0.22 -0.14 -5.64
CA PHE A 164 -0.69 -0.56 -4.56
C PHE A 164 -1.39 -1.90 -4.83
N ALA A 165 -1.08 -2.59 -5.94
CA ALA A 165 -1.78 -3.78 -6.41
C ALA A 165 -3.30 -3.59 -6.53
N LEU A 166 -3.71 -2.41 -7.01
CA LEU A 166 -5.09 -2.00 -7.24
C LEU A 166 -5.43 -2.06 -8.73
N THR A 167 -6.72 -2.16 -9.07
CA THR A 167 -7.19 -2.26 -10.47
C THR A 167 -7.78 -0.95 -10.97
N ASP A 168 -8.43 -0.21 -10.08
CA ASP A 168 -9.19 1.01 -10.36
C ASP A 168 -9.56 1.71 -9.03
N LEU A 169 -10.23 2.85 -9.16
CA LEU A 169 -10.66 3.67 -8.02
C LEU A 169 -11.75 2.99 -7.17
N ASP A 170 -12.61 2.16 -7.78
CA ASP A 170 -13.62 1.40 -7.02
C ASP A 170 -12.91 0.37 -6.11
N HIS A 171 -11.89 -0.33 -6.61
CA HIS A 171 -11.07 -1.26 -5.83
C HIS A 171 -10.30 -0.55 -4.71
N LEU A 172 -9.75 0.64 -4.96
CA LEU A 172 -9.17 1.50 -3.91
C LEU A 172 -10.18 1.73 -2.78
N CYS A 173 -11.41 2.11 -3.14
CA CYS A 173 -12.46 2.38 -2.16
C CYS A 173 -12.86 1.13 -1.37
N GLN A 174 -12.84 -0.05 -1.99
CA GLN A 174 -13.10 -1.32 -1.30
C GLN A 174 -11.99 -1.68 -0.31
N VAL A 175 -10.73 -1.47 -0.68
CA VAL A 175 -9.56 -1.73 0.18
C VAL A 175 -9.56 -0.81 1.40
N LEU A 176 -9.95 0.46 1.22
CA LEU A 176 -9.92 1.48 2.27
C LEU A 176 -11.28 1.74 2.92
N LYS A 177 -12.21 0.78 2.84
CA LYS A 177 -13.59 0.90 3.36
C LYS A 177 -13.69 1.23 4.86
N ASP A 178 -12.60 1.08 5.61
CA ASP A 178 -12.51 1.41 7.03
C ASP A 178 -12.32 2.92 7.29
N ILE A 179 -11.85 3.68 6.29
CA ILE A 179 -11.66 5.13 6.38
C ILE A 179 -12.54 5.93 5.44
N LEU A 180 -13.11 5.31 4.40
CA LEU A 180 -13.96 5.98 3.43
C LEU A 180 -15.20 5.18 3.06
N VAL A 181 -16.22 5.89 2.56
CA VAL A 181 -17.41 5.34 1.91
C VAL A 181 -17.66 6.07 0.60
N VAL A 182 -18.27 5.39 -0.37
CA VAL A 182 -18.73 6.01 -1.62
C VAL A 182 -20.24 6.17 -1.54
N GLU A 183 -20.72 7.41 -1.68
CA GLU A 183 -22.13 7.74 -1.72
C GLU A 183 -22.53 8.30 -3.09
N VAL A 184 -23.79 8.11 -3.47
CA VAL A 184 -24.36 8.71 -4.67
C VAL A 184 -25.20 9.91 -4.23
N ALA A 185 -24.83 11.11 -4.67
CA ALA A 185 -25.53 12.34 -4.34
C ALA A 185 -26.90 12.41 -5.04
N ASN A 186 -27.93 12.79 -4.30
CA ASN A 186 -29.28 13.02 -4.83
C ASN A 186 -29.52 14.54 -4.93
N PRO A 187 -29.99 15.10 -6.08
CA PRO A 187 -30.44 14.43 -7.30
C PRO A 187 -29.41 14.27 -8.41
N SER A 188 -28.18 14.74 -8.24
CA SER A 188 -27.19 14.77 -9.33
C SER A 188 -26.75 13.38 -9.83
N GLY A 189 -26.90 12.33 -9.02
CA GLY A 189 -26.39 10.99 -9.31
C GLY A 189 -24.87 10.88 -9.22
N ALA A 190 -24.17 11.95 -8.82
CA ALA A 190 -22.71 11.98 -8.77
C ALA A 190 -22.18 11.13 -7.60
N LYS A 191 -21.15 10.31 -7.86
CA LYS A 191 -20.44 9.58 -6.80
C LYS A 191 -19.51 10.52 -6.03
N VAL A 192 -19.52 10.40 -4.70
CA VAL A 192 -18.66 11.16 -3.79
C VAL A 192 -17.99 10.18 -2.82
N ILE A 193 -16.66 10.29 -2.70
CA ILE A 193 -15.87 9.62 -1.67
C ILE A 193 -15.94 10.47 -0.41
N LYS A 194 -16.40 9.90 0.69
CA LYS A 194 -16.49 10.55 2.00
C LYS A 194 -15.64 9.82 3.03
N ALA A 195 -14.99 10.57 3.90
CA ALA A 195 -14.37 10.02 5.09
C ALA A 195 -15.44 9.42 6.01
N VAL A 196 -15.16 8.26 6.60
CA VAL A 196 -15.98 7.68 7.67
C VAL A 196 -15.88 8.57 8.90
N GLU A 197 -17.02 9.06 9.40
CA GLU A 197 -17.07 9.78 10.67
C GLU A 197 -16.77 8.80 11.82
N VAL A 198 -15.76 9.10 12.62
CA VAL A 198 -15.46 8.33 13.84
C VAL A 198 -15.93 9.16 15.02
N ALA A 199 -16.88 8.61 15.78
CA ALA A 199 -17.40 9.27 16.96
C ALA A 199 -16.27 9.50 17.98
N ASN A 200 -15.99 10.77 18.28
CA ASN A 200 -15.17 11.13 19.43
C ASN A 200 -16.04 10.99 20.70
N PRO A 201 -15.50 10.47 21.82
CA PRO A 201 -16.25 10.32 23.08
C PRO A 201 -16.70 11.64 23.73
N SER A 202 -16.43 12.80 23.12
CA SER A 202 -16.83 14.13 23.59
C SER A 202 -18.01 14.75 22.83
N GLY A 203 -18.62 14.06 21.87
CA GLY A 203 -19.79 14.58 21.11
C GLY A 203 -19.49 15.74 20.15
N ALA A 204 -18.23 16.16 20.02
CA ALA A 204 -17.79 17.10 19.00
C ALA A 204 -17.52 16.39 17.67
N LYS A 205 -18.14 16.87 16.58
CA LYS A 205 -17.88 16.41 15.20
C LYS A 205 -16.43 16.70 14.83
N VAL A 206 -15.58 15.68 14.88
CA VAL A 206 -14.19 15.76 14.44
C VAL A 206 -14.02 14.59 13.49
N LEU A 207 -13.74 14.89 12.21
CA LEU A 207 -13.09 13.90 11.32
C LEU A 207 -11.94 13.32 12.12
N LYS A 208 -11.84 11.99 12.23
CA LYS A 208 -10.71 11.29 12.86
C LYS A 208 -9.47 12.12 12.55
N PRO A 209 -8.76 12.69 13.54
CA PRO A 209 -7.67 13.58 13.21
C PRO A 209 -6.70 12.74 12.38
N ALA A 210 -6.69 12.91 11.05
CA ALA A 210 -5.46 12.71 10.33
C ALA A 210 -4.51 13.58 11.08
N VAL A 211 -3.40 12.99 11.49
CA VAL A 211 -2.38 13.68 12.26
C VAL A 211 -2.13 15.01 11.56
N MET A 212 -2.67 16.08 12.16
CA MET A 212 -3.05 17.29 11.44
C MET A 212 -1.79 18.14 11.38
N PHE A 213 -0.90 17.81 10.46
CA PHE A 213 0.34 18.55 10.30
C PHE A 213 0.11 19.72 9.36
N LYS A 214 0.31 20.91 9.91
CA LYS A 214 0.31 22.18 9.17
C LYS A 214 1.37 22.10 8.08
N ILE A 215 0.94 21.85 6.84
CA ILE A 215 1.75 22.15 5.67
C ILE A 215 1.82 23.67 5.58
N TYR A 216 2.97 24.24 5.95
CA TYR A 216 3.23 25.65 5.73
C TYR A 216 3.45 25.86 4.22
N ASN A 217 2.50 26.56 3.59
CA ASN A 217 2.69 27.16 2.27
C ASN A 217 3.89 28.12 2.32
N LEU A 218 5.04 27.68 1.82
CA LEU A 218 6.18 28.55 1.54
C LEU A 218 5.84 29.41 0.31
N ARG A 219 5.07 30.48 0.52
CA ARG A 219 5.03 31.59 -0.44
C ARG A 219 6.44 32.17 -0.54
N LYS A 220 7.00 32.11 -1.74
CA LYS A 220 8.24 32.76 -2.17
C LYS A 220 8.33 34.18 -1.60
N ARG A 221 9.25 34.41 -0.66
CA ARG A 221 9.76 35.76 -0.42
C ARG A 221 10.57 36.15 -1.65
N LYS A 222 10.14 37.20 -2.34
CA LYS A 222 11.00 37.98 -3.23
C LYS A 222 12.23 38.39 -2.42
N ARG A 223 13.43 38.06 -2.90
CA ARG A 223 14.66 38.73 -2.44
C ARG A 223 14.64 40.11 -3.10
N ASN A 224 14.61 41.15 -2.28
CA ASN A 224 15.13 42.44 -2.67
C ASN A 224 16.63 42.40 -2.36
N GLU A 225 17.44 42.56 -3.40
CA GLU A 225 18.73 43.25 -3.33
C GLU A 225 18.50 44.66 -3.89
#